data_AF-A0A972AX76-F1
#
_entry.id   AF-A0A972AX76-F1
#
_cell.length_a   1.000
_cell.length_b   1.000
_cell.length_c   1.000
_cell.angle_alpha   90.00
_cell.angle_beta   90.00
_cell.angle_gamma   90.00
#
_symmetry.space_group_name_H-M   'P 1'
#
loop_
_entity.id
_entity.type
_entity.pdbx_description
1 polymer ?
#
loop_
_entity_poly.entity_id
_entity_poly.type
_entity_poly.pdbx_seq_one_letter_code
_entity_poly.pdbx_strand_id
1 'polypeptide(L)'
;MWKAFDGIAGDLSHGFYGEVLSSEFITGDASASAVGLTAGISQNSDEPWLKFALDGKTLYVAKKAFRYDISWISLDRANIVSGSRIITIKGKRYKVRLLKGRGSGTSTTLAPSDFHGSEWNLLMLPILEKAGTGNWTFPDNVEPNLPNWNIGYSDGDLLSFRPTYGIASWCSETVGQLQLFRGAEPRYNSGDFSDGNTLTRTTRGHKLGWRPCLELEEE
;
A
#
# COMPACT_ATOMS: atom_id res chain seq x y z
N MET A 1 -18.95 -26.18 1.94
CA MET A 1 -18.96 -25.76 0.53
C MET A 1 -17.89 -24.69 0.39
N TRP A 2 -16.74 -25.00 -0.21
CA TRP A 2 -15.69 -24.01 -0.43
C TRP A 2 -16.16 -23.07 -1.55
N LYS A 3 -16.22 -21.75 -1.30
CA LYS A 3 -16.47 -20.79 -2.38
C LYS A 3 -15.27 -20.82 -3.33
N ALA A 4 -15.52 -21.01 -4.63
CA ALA A 4 -14.49 -20.87 -5.64
C ALA A 4 -13.92 -19.44 -5.63
N PHE A 5 -12.63 -19.30 -5.89
CA PHE A 5 -11.99 -18.00 -6.06
C PHE A 5 -12.46 -17.39 -7.40
N ASP A 6 -13.17 -16.27 -7.32
CA ASP A 6 -13.70 -15.52 -8.48
C ASP A 6 -12.83 -14.28 -8.78
N GLY A 7 -11.51 -14.39 -8.53
CA GLY A 7 -10.54 -13.33 -8.80
C GLY A 7 -9.90 -13.44 -10.17
N ILE A 8 -9.31 -12.35 -10.62
CA ILE A 8 -8.62 -12.25 -11.92
C ILE A 8 -7.30 -13.03 -11.89
N ALA A 9 -6.58 -13.01 -10.76
CA ALA A 9 -5.32 -13.73 -10.60
C ALA A 9 -5.03 -14.06 -9.12
N GLY A 10 -4.20 -15.08 -8.87
CA GLY A 10 -3.86 -15.56 -7.52
C GLY A 10 -4.93 -16.48 -6.93
N ASP A 11 -5.07 -16.49 -5.61
CA ASP A 11 -6.06 -17.27 -4.87
C ASP A 11 -6.55 -16.54 -3.60
N LEU A 12 -7.28 -17.24 -2.73
CA LEU A 12 -7.79 -16.67 -1.48
C LEU A 12 -6.70 -16.37 -0.44
N SER A 13 -5.49 -16.93 -0.58
CA SER A 13 -4.34 -16.60 0.28
C SER A 13 -3.69 -15.29 -0.15
N HIS A 14 -3.53 -15.06 -1.46
CA HIS A 14 -3.17 -13.77 -2.02
C HIS A 14 -3.61 -13.70 -3.49
N GLY A 15 -4.44 -12.72 -3.83
CA GLY A 15 -5.01 -12.63 -5.17
C GLY A 15 -5.56 -11.26 -5.50
N PHE A 16 -5.76 -10.99 -6.79
CA PHE A 16 -6.26 -9.73 -7.31
C PHE A 16 -7.63 -9.93 -7.96
N TYR A 17 -8.60 -9.10 -7.57
CA TYR A 17 -9.96 -9.12 -8.11
C TYR A 17 -10.21 -8.02 -9.16
N GLY A 18 -9.25 -7.11 -9.37
CA GLY A 18 -9.41 -5.98 -10.28
C GLY A 18 -9.55 -4.63 -9.57
N GLU A 19 -9.99 -3.65 -10.34
CA GLU A 19 -10.21 -2.28 -9.88
C GLU A 19 -11.67 -2.04 -9.47
N VAL A 20 -11.88 -1.14 -8.52
CA VAL A 20 -13.18 -0.65 -8.10
C VAL A 20 -13.16 0.88 -8.22
N LEU A 21 -14.08 1.44 -8.98
CA LEU A 21 -14.13 2.89 -9.20
C LEU A 21 -14.40 3.62 -7.88
N SER A 22 -13.69 4.72 -7.65
CA SER A 22 -13.88 5.54 -6.44
C SER A 22 -15.30 6.13 -6.35
N SER A 23 -15.94 6.42 -7.48
CA SER A 23 -17.36 6.83 -7.56
C SER A 23 -18.33 5.73 -7.12
N GLU A 24 -17.94 4.47 -7.24
CA GLU A 24 -18.74 3.30 -6.84
C GLU A 24 -18.36 2.77 -5.46
N PHE A 25 -17.39 3.38 -4.77
CA PHE A 25 -16.94 2.94 -3.46
C PHE A 25 -16.77 4.13 -2.50
N ILE A 26 -15.61 4.77 -2.51
CA ILE A 26 -15.32 6.01 -1.77
C ILE A 26 -14.17 6.74 -2.47
N THR A 27 -14.23 8.07 -2.58
CA THR A 27 -13.11 8.87 -3.10
C THR A 27 -12.00 9.05 -2.04
N GLY A 28 -10.80 9.43 -2.48
CA GLY A 28 -9.69 9.71 -1.57
C GLY A 28 -9.99 10.80 -0.53
N ASP A 29 -10.65 11.89 -0.95
CA ASP A 29 -11.06 12.97 -0.05
C ASP A 29 -12.17 12.56 0.92
N ALA A 30 -13.14 11.77 0.44
CA ALA A 30 -14.17 11.22 1.31
C ALA A 30 -13.56 10.25 2.34
N SER A 31 -12.60 9.42 1.93
CA SER A 31 -11.87 8.52 2.82
C SER A 31 -11.06 9.29 3.87
N ALA A 32 -10.37 10.37 3.48
CA ALA A 32 -9.62 11.25 4.40
C ALA A 32 -10.58 11.88 5.43
N SER A 33 -11.71 12.41 4.95
CA SER A 33 -12.72 13.04 5.79
C SER A 33 -13.36 12.05 6.78
N ALA A 34 -13.66 10.83 6.33
CA ALA A 34 -14.25 9.78 7.15
C ALA A 34 -13.36 9.37 8.34
N VAL A 35 -12.05 9.57 8.24
CA VAL A 35 -11.08 9.29 9.31
C VAL A 35 -10.59 10.55 10.02
N GLY A 36 -11.09 11.73 9.65
CA GLY A 36 -10.68 13.02 10.24
C GLY A 36 -9.27 13.46 9.86
N LEU A 37 -8.72 12.93 8.76
CA LEU A 37 -7.37 13.26 8.32
C LEU A 37 -7.36 14.56 7.49
N THR A 38 -6.82 15.63 8.07
CA THR A 38 -6.65 16.92 7.39
C THR A 38 -5.21 17.18 6.94
N ALA A 39 -4.24 16.42 7.46
CA ALA A 39 -2.82 16.58 7.13
C ALA A 39 -2.50 16.14 5.69
N GLY A 40 -1.45 16.74 5.13
CA GLY A 40 -1.03 16.49 3.75
C GLY A 40 -1.93 17.16 2.70
N ILE A 41 -1.48 17.13 1.46
CA ILE A 41 -2.15 17.73 0.30
C ILE A 41 -2.90 16.62 -0.45
N SER A 42 -4.17 16.86 -0.77
CA SER A 42 -5.00 15.92 -1.54
C SER A 42 -4.52 15.78 -2.99
N GLN A 43 -4.60 14.57 -3.52
CA GLN A 43 -4.36 14.24 -4.92
C GLN A 43 -5.07 12.93 -5.27
N ASN A 44 -5.19 12.62 -6.56
CA ASN A 44 -5.63 11.30 -7.02
C ASN A 44 -6.98 10.83 -6.44
N SER A 45 -7.84 11.76 -6.00
CA SER A 45 -9.04 11.47 -5.20
C SER A 45 -10.04 10.56 -5.94
N ASP A 46 -10.07 10.65 -7.27
CA ASP A 46 -10.96 9.89 -8.14
C ASP A 46 -10.30 8.63 -8.73
N GLU A 47 -9.02 8.39 -8.45
CA GLU A 47 -8.32 7.17 -8.89
C GLU A 47 -8.95 5.94 -8.23
N PRO A 48 -9.01 4.79 -8.92
CA PRO A 48 -9.70 3.61 -8.42
C PRO A 48 -8.96 2.94 -7.26
N TRP A 49 -9.67 2.02 -6.62
CA TRP A 49 -9.14 1.11 -5.61
C TRP A 49 -8.77 -0.23 -6.24
N LEU A 50 -7.66 -0.81 -5.82
CA LEU A 50 -7.21 -2.15 -6.16
C LEU A 50 -7.80 -3.14 -5.15
N LYS A 51 -8.58 -4.11 -5.61
CA LYS A 51 -9.24 -5.10 -4.74
C LYS A 51 -8.42 -6.39 -4.69
N PHE A 52 -8.10 -6.85 -3.49
CA PHE A 52 -7.29 -8.04 -3.24
C PHE A 52 -7.97 -9.04 -2.29
N ALA A 53 -7.59 -10.31 -2.42
CA ALA A 53 -7.65 -11.31 -1.37
C ALA A 53 -6.31 -11.33 -0.62
N LEU A 54 -6.35 -11.44 0.71
CA LEU A 54 -5.20 -11.76 1.52
C LEU A 54 -5.64 -12.58 2.74
N ASP A 55 -5.15 -13.81 2.88
CA ASP A 55 -5.47 -14.73 3.98
C ASP A 55 -6.98 -14.85 4.26
N GLY A 56 -7.79 -14.98 3.18
CA GLY A 56 -9.24 -15.05 3.25
C GLY A 56 -9.96 -13.70 3.38
N LYS A 57 -9.23 -12.60 3.61
CA LYS A 57 -9.79 -11.25 3.78
C LYS A 57 -9.88 -10.51 2.46
N THR A 58 -10.85 -9.60 2.36
CA THR A 58 -10.95 -8.67 1.24
C THR A 58 -10.32 -7.33 1.60
N LEU A 59 -9.32 -6.91 0.81
CA LEU A 59 -8.65 -5.62 0.96
C LEU A 59 -8.93 -4.73 -0.25
N TYR A 60 -9.05 -3.43 -0.01
CA TYR A 60 -9.09 -2.40 -1.05
C TYR A 60 -7.93 -1.44 -0.79
N VAL A 61 -6.97 -1.37 -1.70
CA VAL A 61 -5.80 -0.51 -1.59
C VAL A 61 -5.90 0.59 -2.62
N ALA A 62 -5.66 1.84 -2.24
CA ALA A 62 -5.65 2.94 -3.21
C ALA A 62 -4.61 2.68 -4.32
N LYS A 63 -5.02 2.82 -5.60
CA LYS A 63 -4.12 2.60 -6.75
C LYS A 63 -2.94 3.58 -6.76
N LYS A 64 -3.18 4.81 -6.32
CA LYS A 64 -2.17 5.86 -6.10
C LYS A 64 -2.33 6.44 -4.70
N ALA A 65 -1.29 7.07 -4.16
CA ALA A 65 -1.42 7.77 -2.87
C ALA A 65 -2.43 8.91 -2.99
N PHE A 66 -3.41 8.98 -2.08
CA PHE A 66 -4.46 10.01 -2.09
C PHE A 66 -4.05 11.31 -1.41
N ARG A 67 -3.02 11.26 -0.58
CA ARG A 67 -2.43 12.47 0.00
C ARG A 67 -0.91 12.38 -0.02
N TYR A 68 -0.23 13.51 -0.13
CA TYR A 68 1.22 13.62 0.00
C TYR A 68 1.61 14.72 0.98
N ASP A 69 2.93 14.89 1.23
CA ASP A 69 3.45 15.80 2.25
C ASP A 69 2.86 15.52 3.64
N ILE A 70 2.74 14.22 3.94
CA ILE A 70 2.13 13.71 5.15
C ILE A 70 3.17 12.95 5.98
N SER A 71 3.11 13.11 7.30
CA SER A 71 3.98 12.41 8.23
C SER A 71 3.29 11.17 8.80
N TRP A 72 4.08 10.17 9.18
CA TRP A 72 3.55 8.97 9.82
C TRP A 72 2.77 9.29 11.11
N ILE A 73 3.25 10.22 11.93
CA ILE A 73 2.54 10.64 13.16
C ILE A 73 1.17 11.27 12.87
N SER A 74 0.98 11.93 11.72
CA SER A 74 -0.33 12.44 11.32
C SER A 74 -1.32 11.30 11.07
N LEU A 75 -0.85 10.21 10.46
CA LEU A 75 -1.65 9.00 10.20
C LEU A 75 -1.96 8.27 11.51
N ASP A 76 -0.98 8.15 12.39
CA ASP A 76 -1.13 7.53 13.72
C ASP A 76 -2.17 8.26 14.58
N ARG A 77 -2.15 9.60 14.60
CA ARG A 77 -3.13 10.43 15.29
C ARG A 77 -4.56 10.28 14.76
N ALA A 78 -4.72 9.91 13.49
CA ALA A 78 -6.01 9.56 12.90
C ALA A 78 -6.42 8.10 13.15
N ASN A 79 -5.59 7.31 13.86
CA ASN A 79 -5.80 5.90 14.19
C ASN A 79 -5.86 4.97 12.95
N ILE A 80 -5.17 5.34 11.87
CA ILE A 80 -5.20 4.65 10.56
C ILE A 80 -3.89 3.96 10.20
N VAL A 81 -2.97 3.78 11.15
CA VAL A 81 -1.74 3.01 10.93
C VAL A 81 -2.03 1.51 11.05
N SER A 82 -2.41 1.06 12.24
CA SER A 82 -2.72 -0.35 12.54
C SER A 82 -4.19 -0.70 12.28
N GLY A 83 -5.03 0.31 12.05
CA GLY A 83 -6.46 0.23 11.77
C GLY A 83 -7.39 0.11 12.97
N SER A 84 -7.16 0.91 14.01
CA SER A 84 -8.15 1.08 15.07
C SER A 84 -9.35 1.94 14.61
N ARG A 85 -9.24 2.62 13.46
CA ARG A 85 -10.34 3.39 12.86
C ARG A 85 -11.15 2.52 11.90
N ILE A 86 -12.47 2.54 12.09
CA ILE A 86 -13.44 1.83 11.24
C ILE A 86 -14.37 2.86 10.61
N ILE A 87 -14.67 2.68 9.32
CA ILE A 87 -15.63 3.51 8.57
C ILE A 87 -16.67 2.61 7.91
N THR A 88 -17.87 3.17 7.67
CA THR A 88 -18.93 2.47 6.95
C THR A 88 -19.04 3.01 5.54
N ILE A 89 -18.96 2.14 4.54
CA ILE A 89 -19.13 2.47 3.13
C ILE A 89 -20.21 1.56 2.56
N LYS A 90 -21.30 2.15 2.06
CA LYS A 90 -22.44 1.42 1.48
C LYS A 90 -22.94 0.26 2.36
N GLY A 91 -23.07 0.52 3.66
CA GLY A 91 -23.57 -0.46 4.64
C GLY A 91 -22.54 -1.48 5.16
N LYS A 92 -21.33 -1.53 4.58
CA LYS A 92 -20.26 -2.44 5.03
C LYS A 92 -19.22 -1.71 5.86
N ARG A 93 -18.60 -2.40 6.81
CA ARG A 93 -17.61 -1.84 7.73
C ARG A 93 -16.20 -2.16 7.26
N TYR A 94 -15.32 -1.16 7.31
CA TYR A 94 -13.95 -1.27 6.85
C TYR A 94 -12.99 -0.71 7.89
N LYS A 95 -11.99 -1.51 8.23
CA LYS A 95 -10.81 -1.08 8.97
C LYS A 95 -9.89 -0.28 8.05
N VAL A 96 -9.59 0.97 8.41
CA VAL A 96 -8.69 1.84 7.64
C VAL A 96 -7.28 1.73 8.19
N ARG A 97 -6.35 1.21 7.39
CA ARG A 97 -4.96 0.97 7.82
C ARG A 97 -3.95 1.26 6.72
N LEU A 98 -2.67 1.16 7.06
CA LEU A 98 -1.59 1.06 6.08
C LEU A 98 -1.34 -0.42 5.73
N LEU A 99 -0.76 -0.66 4.56
CA LEU A 99 -0.21 -1.97 4.24
C LEU A 99 1.03 -2.23 5.11
N LYS A 100 1.28 -3.50 5.40
CA LYS A 100 2.55 -3.96 5.95
C LYS A 100 3.62 -3.96 4.86
N GLY A 101 4.67 -3.19 5.07
CA GLY A 101 5.82 -3.10 4.16
C GLY A 101 6.93 -4.11 4.46
N ARG A 102 6.84 -4.82 5.59
CA ARG A 102 7.81 -5.80 6.09
C ARG A 102 7.11 -7.11 6.44
N GLY A 103 7.82 -8.23 6.33
CA GLY A 103 7.41 -9.51 6.91
C GLY A 103 7.40 -9.50 8.44
N SER A 104 7.24 -10.68 9.05
CA SER A 104 7.09 -10.86 10.51
C SER A 104 8.37 -10.64 11.34
N GLY A 105 9.41 -10.03 10.78
CA GLY A 105 10.69 -9.81 11.44
C GLY A 105 10.62 -8.74 12.54
N THR A 106 11.40 -8.92 13.61
CA THR A 106 11.48 -7.99 14.76
C THR A 106 12.79 -7.21 14.83
N SER A 107 13.65 -7.28 13.81
CA SER A 107 14.93 -6.56 13.83
C SER A 107 14.69 -5.05 13.90
N THR A 108 15.57 -4.35 14.63
CA THR A 108 15.55 -2.89 14.76
C THR A 108 16.25 -2.18 13.60
N THR A 109 16.80 -2.94 12.65
CA THR A 109 17.35 -2.49 11.38
C THR A 109 16.66 -3.19 10.21
N LEU A 110 16.87 -2.66 9.00
CA LEU A 110 16.38 -3.26 7.77
C LEU A 110 17.50 -4.01 7.06
N ALA A 111 17.22 -5.27 6.70
CA ALA A 111 17.91 -6.04 5.69
C ALA A 111 16.96 -6.32 4.51
N PRO A 112 17.47 -6.59 3.29
CA PRO A 112 16.61 -6.89 2.14
C PRO A 112 15.57 -8.00 2.39
N SER A 113 15.96 -9.07 3.08
CA SER A 113 15.07 -10.18 3.45
C SER A 113 13.94 -9.80 4.41
N ASP A 114 14.00 -8.63 5.05
CA ASP A 114 12.91 -8.15 5.91
C ASP A 114 11.67 -7.76 5.11
N PHE A 115 11.83 -7.37 3.83
CA PHE A 115 10.70 -7.00 2.98
C PHE A 115 9.93 -8.22 2.48
N HIS A 116 10.53 -9.42 2.56
CA HIS A 116 9.93 -10.66 2.13
C HIS A 116 8.70 -11.02 2.99
N GLY A 117 7.69 -11.61 2.37
CA GLY A 117 6.40 -11.96 2.98
C GLY A 117 5.55 -10.76 3.40
N SER A 118 5.95 -9.52 3.08
CA SER A 118 5.15 -8.33 3.38
C SER A 118 3.87 -8.27 2.55
N GLU A 119 2.81 -7.67 3.08
CA GLU A 119 1.58 -7.42 2.31
C GLU A 119 1.87 -6.62 1.03
N TRP A 120 2.83 -5.69 1.10
CA TRP A 120 3.30 -4.97 -0.07
C TRP A 120 3.89 -5.89 -1.14
N ASN A 121 4.79 -6.81 -0.77
CA ASN A 121 5.38 -7.75 -1.71
C ASN A 121 4.35 -8.74 -2.26
N LEU A 122 3.44 -9.21 -1.43
CA LEU A 122 2.43 -10.19 -1.82
C LEU A 122 1.32 -9.62 -2.72
N LEU A 123 1.03 -8.32 -2.61
CA LEU A 123 -0.11 -7.70 -3.31
C LEU A 123 0.30 -6.70 -4.40
N MET A 124 1.26 -5.82 -4.12
CA MET A 124 1.60 -4.70 -5.02
C MET A 124 2.63 -5.09 -6.07
N LEU A 125 3.57 -6.00 -5.77
CA LEU A 125 4.59 -6.39 -6.74
C LEU A 125 4.05 -7.31 -7.86
N PRO A 126 3.20 -8.31 -7.60
CA PRO A 126 2.72 -9.24 -8.64
C PRO A 126 1.90 -8.60 -9.76
N ILE A 127 1.32 -7.42 -9.50
CA ILE A 127 0.51 -6.68 -10.47
C ILE A 127 1.33 -5.77 -11.39
N LEU A 128 2.62 -5.56 -11.11
CA LEU A 128 3.51 -4.74 -11.92
C LEU A 128 4.06 -5.52 -13.10
N GLU A 129 4.32 -4.85 -14.23
CA GLU A 129 5.00 -5.44 -15.40
C GLU A 129 6.38 -6.03 -15.05
N LYS A 130 7.03 -5.47 -14.03
CA LYS A 130 8.31 -5.92 -13.49
C LYS A 130 8.26 -7.32 -12.88
N ALA A 131 7.09 -7.80 -12.45
CA ALA A 131 6.93 -9.18 -12.01
C ALA A 131 7.24 -10.18 -13.13
N GLY A 132 6.94 -9.83 -14.40
CA GLY A 132 7.23 -10.67 -15.55
C GLY A 132 8.68 -10.60 -16.04
N THR A 133 9.38 -9.49 -15.78
CA THR A 133 10.75 -9.27 -16.27
C THR A 133 11.82 -9.50 -15.21
N GLY A 134 11.48 -9.39 -13.93
CA GLY A 134 12.43 -9.42 -12.82
C GLY A 134 13.32 -8.17 -12.70
N ASN A 135 13.11 -7.14 -13.54
CA ASN A 135 13.94 -5.94 -13.60
C ASN A 135 13.59 -4.94 -12.49
N TRP A 136 13.79 -5.35 -11.25
CA TRP A 136 13.61 -4.52 -10.06
C TRP A 136 14.84 -3.67 -9.78
N THR A 137 14.63 -2.46 -9.25
CA THR A 137 15.75 -1.60 -8.81
C THR A 137 16.48 -2.20 -7.60
N PHE A 138 15.73 -2.86 -6.71
CA PHE A 138 16.24 -3.54 -5.52
C PHE A 138 15.80 -5.01 -5.52
N PRO A 139 16.42 -5.87 -6.36
CA PRO A 139 15.97 -7.25 -6.53
C PRO A 139 16.05 -8.08 -5.24
N ASP A 140 17.02 -7.80 -4.36
CA ASP A 140 17.16 -8.52 -3.07
C ASP A 140 15.98 -8.28 -2.11
N ASN A 141 15.22 -7.20 -2.31
CA ASN A 141 14.01 -6.90 -1.53
C ASN A 141 12.77 -7.67 -2.03
N VAL A 142 12.88 -8.35 -3.16
CA VAL A 142 11.79 -9.06 -3.83
C VAL A 142 11.92 -10.55 -3.60
N GLU A 143 10.78 -11.25 -3.54
CA GLU A 143 10.77 -12.71 -3.44
C GLU A 143 11.51 -13.34 -4.61
N PRO A 144 12.35 -14.37 -4.39
CA PRO A 144 12.98 -15.11 -5.48
C PRO A 144 11.96 -15.78 -6.39
N ASN A 145 10.78 -16.12 -5.85
CA ASN A 145 9.67 -16.75 -6.59
C ASN A 145 8.43 -15.85 -6.61
N LEU A 146 8.60 -14.53 -6.80
CA LEU A 146 7.48 -13.62 -6.92
C LEU A 146 6.56 -14.05 -8.08
N PRO A 147 5.26 -14.27 -7.86
CA PRO A 147 4.35 -14.58 -8.96
C PRO A 147 4.18 -13.37 -9.89
N ASN A 148 4.12 -13.63 -11.18
CA ASN A 148 3.63 -12.66 -12.16
C ASN A 148 2.14 -12.95 -12.44
N TRP A 149 1.26 -12.02 -12.06
CA TRP A 149 -0.18 -12.16 -12.27
C TRP A 149 -0.64 -11.70 -13.66
N ASN A 150 0.29 -11.32 -14.55
CA ASN A 150 0.02 -10.82 -15.90
C ASN A 150 -0.96 -9.64 -15.94
N ILE A 151 -0.99 -8.82 -14.88
CA ILE A 151 -1.78 -7.58 -14.83
C ILE A 151 -1.04 -6.44 -15.54
N GLY A 152 0.27 -6.33 -15.30
CA GLY A 152 1.16 -5.50 -16.12
C GLY A 152 1.06 -4.00 -15.90
N TYR A 153 0.75 -3.53 -14.68
CA TYR A 153 0.84 -2.09 -14.39
C TYR A 153 2.27 -1.60 -14.53
N SER A 154 2.44 -0.46 -15.18
CA SER A 154 3.70 0.27 -15.23
C SER A 154 3.94 1.04 -13.93
N ASP A 155 5.17 1.51 -13.73
CA ASP A 155 5.46 2.44 -12.64
C ASP A 155 4.63 3.74 -12.71
N GLY A 156 4.20 4.16 -13.90
CA GLY A 156 3.34 5.34 -14.06
C GLY A 156 1.92 5.11 -13.56
N ASP A 157 1.38 3.91 -13.75
CA ASP A 157 0.00 3.57 -13.39
C ASP A 157 -0.24 3.60 -11.89
N LEU A 158 0.77 3.24 -11.10
CA LEU A 158 0.68 3.18 -9.63
C LEU A 158 1.35 4.37 -8.94
N LEU A 159 1.87 5.34 -9.69
CA LEU A 159 2.62 6.49 -9.18
C LEU A 159 3.90 6.05 -8.43
N SER A 160 4.83 5.39 -9.14
CA SER A 160 6.20 5.11 -8.70
C SER A 160 7.28 5.77 -9.54
N PHE A 161 6.94 6.45 -10.64
CA PHE A 161 7.94 7.14 -11.46
C PHE A 161 8.25 8.55 -10.95
N ARG A 162 9.51 8.96 -11.13
CA ARG A 162 10.09 10.18 -10.53
C ARG A 162 10.07 11.38 -11.47
N PRO A 163 10.13 12.62 -10.94
CA PRO A 163 9.93 13.02 -9.56
C PRO A 163 8.47 13.44 -9.34
N THR A 164 7.59 12.52 -8.91
CA THR A 164 6.18 12.84 -8.67
C THR A 164 5.84 12.86 -7.17
N TYR A 165 4.67 13.40 -6.82
CA TYR A 165 4.23 13.59 -5.45
C TYR A 165 3.59 12.33 -4.85
N GLY A 166 4.03 11.89 -3.66
CA GLY A 166 3.49 10.70 -3.01
C GLY A 166 3.97 9.35 -3.58
N ILE A 167 5.13 9.31 -4.25
CA ILE A 167 5.76 8.08 -4.78
C ILE A 167 6.16 7.04 -3.71
N ALA A 168 6.35 7.48 -2.47
CA ALA A 168 6.63 6.63 -1.33
C ALA A 168 5.38 6.55 -0.45
N SER A 169 5.00 5.35 -0.03
CA SER A 169 3.84 5.12 0.83
C SER A 169 4.28 4.72 2.23
N TRP A 170 3.82 5.42 3.25
CA TRP A 170 4.01 4.99 4.64
C TRP A 170 3.42 3.59 4.87
N CYS A 171 4.11 2.79 5.67
CA CYS A 171 3.68 1.46 6.09
C CYS A 171 3.38 1.43 7.59
N SER A 172 2.77 0.34 8.04
CA SER A 172 2.32 0.19 9.42
C SER A 172 3.46 0.08 10.46
N GLU A 173 4.66 -0.30 10.01
CA GLU A 173 5.73 -0.78 10.87
C GLU A 173 6.62 0.33 11.43
N THR A 174 7.09 0.09 12.65
CA THR A 174 8.21 0.80 13.27
C THR A 174 9.41 -0.15 13.31
N VAL A 175 10.56 0.32 12.82
CA VAL A 175 11.85 -0.39 12.79
C VAL A 175 12.82 0.36 13.70
N GLY A 176 13.08 -0.21 14.88
CA GLY A 176 13.78 0.52 15.94
C GLY A 176 12.98 1.75 16.38
N GLN A 177 13.50 2.94 16.11
CA GLN A 177 12.81 4.22 16.38
C GLN A 177 12.21 4.88 15.13
N LEU A 178 12.43 4.28 13.96
CA LEU A 178 12.05 4.86 12.67
C LEU A 178 10.84 4.13 12.08
N GLN A 179 10.21 4.75 11.09
CA GLN A 179 8.93 4.34 10.51
C GLN A 179 9.18 3.92 9.08
N LEU A 180 8.62 2.77 8.71
CA LEU A 180 8.82 2.18 7.40
C LEU A 180 7.96 2.88 6.35
N PHE A 181 8.52 3.05 5.16
CA PHE A 181 7.77 3.31 3.94
C PHE A 181 8.28 2.39 2.82
N ARG A 182 7.44 2.21 1.79
CA ARG A 182 7.76 1.46 0.57
C ARG A 182 7.57 2.33 -0.67
N GLY A 183 8.20 1.94 -1.76
CA GLY A 183 8.27 2.74 -2.98
C GLY A 183 9.48 3.67 -2.97
N ALA A 184 9.60 4.44 -4.04
CA ALA A 184 10.86 5.08 -4.40
C ALA A 184 11.36 6.08 -3.33
N GLU A 185 12.60 5.88 -2.84
CA GLU A 185 13.24 6.68 -1.79
C GLU A 185 13.03 8.21 -1.93
N PRO A 186 12.45 8.88 -0.92
CA PRO A 186 12.20 10.32 -0.94
C PRO A 186 13.47 11.17 -1.09
N ARG A 187 14.62 10.72 -0.60
CA ARG A 187 15.86 11.53 -0.60
C ARG A 187 16.56 11.58 -1.95
N TYR A 188 16.69 10.46 -2.65
CA TYR A 188 17.68 10.35 -3.73
C TYR A 188 17.13 10.38 -5.16
N ASN A 189 15.82 10.43 -5.36
CA ASN A 189 15.31 10.31 -6.72
C ASN A 189 15.77 9.02 -7.45
N SER A 190 16.01 7.91 -6.70
CA SER A 190 16.28 6.56 -7.22
C SER A 190 15.42 5.45 -6.55
N GLY A 191 14.78 4.56 -7.30
CA GLY A 191 13.99 3.45 -6.74
C GLY A 191 12.63 3.23 -7.41
N ASP A 192 11.98 2.12 -7.07
CA ASP A 192 10.65 1.71 -7.53
C ASP A 192 9.88 1.01 -6.38
N PHE A 193 8.82 0.26 -6.69
CA PHE A 193 8.03 -0.48 -5.70
C PHE A 193 8.80 -1.54 -4.90
N SER A 194 9.96 -2.00 -5.37
CA SER A 194 10.85 -2.91 -4.63
C SER A 194 11.61 -2.21 -3.50
N ASP A 195 11.68 -0.87 -3.51
CA ASP A 195 12.39 -0.09 -2.51
C ASP A 195 11.63 -0.04 -1.17
N GLY A 196 12.40 0.10 -0.10
CA GLY A 196 11.92 0.18 1.27
C GLY A 196 12.98 0.77 2.19
N ASN A 197 12.59 1.78 2.97
CA ASN A 197 13.50 2.44 3.89
C ASN A 197 12.72 3.04 5.06
N THR A 198 13.44 3.66 5.98
CA THR A 198 12.87 4.25 7.19
C THR A 198 13.19 5.72 7.33
N LEU A 199 12.27 6.45 7.93
CA LEU A 199 12.39 7.86 8.28
C LEU A 199 11.78 8.10 9.66
N THR A 200 12.04 9.27 10.26
CA THR A 200 11.45 9.60 11.56
C THR A 200 9.94 9.83 11.42
N ARG A 201 9.17 9.52 12.47
CA ARG A 201 7.70 9.65 12.51
C ARG A 201 7.18 11.04 12.17
N THR A 202 7.98 12.08 12.35
CA THR A 202 7.64 13.48 12.09
C THR A 202 8.04 13.94 10.68
N THR A 203 8.83 13.15 9.96
CA THR A 203 9.24 13.50 8.60
C THR A 203 8.00 13.63 7.72
N ARG A 204 7.93 14.74 6.99
CA ARG A 204 7.01 14.94 5.87
C ARG A 204 7.83 15.37 4.67
N GLY A 205 7.28 15.16 3.49
CA GLY A 205 7.89 15.64 2.26
C GLY A 205 7.02 15.33 1.08
N HIS A 206 7.23 16.06 0.00
CA HIS A 206 6.36 16.01 -1.16
C HIS A 206 6.25 14.60 -1.80
N LYS A 207 7.21 13.71 -1.55
CA LYS A 207 7.23 12.30 -2.01
C LYS A 207 6.56 11.31 -1.05
N LEU A 208 6.37 11.68 0.21
CA LEU A 208 5.79 10.81 1.23
C LEU A 208 4.28 10.92 1.20
N GLY A 209 3.62 9.80 0.95
CA GLY A 209 2.21 9.70 0.70
C GLY A 209 1.46 8.75 1.62
N TRP A 210 0.15 8.96 1.64
CA TRP A 210 -0.81 8.07 2.24
C TRP A 210 -1.53 7.28 1.15
N ARG A 211 -1.25 5.98 1.09
CA ARG A 211 -1.96 4.99 0.28
C ARG A 211 -2.78 4.12 1.22
N PRO A 212 -4.06 4.44 1.48
CA PRO A 212 -4.86 3.68 2.42
C PRO A 212 -5.13 2.25 1.93
N CYS A 213 -5.25 1.35 2.90
CA CYS A 213 -5.83 0.03 2.75
C CYS A 213 -7.12 -0.04 3.59
N LEU A 214 -8.23 -0.37 2.95
CA LEU A 214 -9.51 -0.65 3.58
C LEU A 214 -9.70 -2.17 3.64
N GLU A 215 -9.60 -2.72 4.85
CA GLU A 215 -9.87 -4.14 5.11
C GLU A 215 -11.34 -4.30 5.48
N LEU A 216 -12.08 -5.08 4.69
CA LEU A 216 -13.48 -5.39 4.97
C LEU A 216 -13.55 -6.22 6.26
N GLU A 217 -14.35 -5.78 7.24
CA GLU A 217 -14.69 -6.61 8.39
C GLU A 217 -15.66 -7.69 7.92
N GLU A 218 -15.37 -8.96 8.23
CA GLU A 218 -16.29 -10.06 7.95
C GLU A 218 -17.61 -9.84 8.70
N GLU A 219 -18.73 -10.15 8.04
CA GLU A 219 -20.06 -10.20 8.67
C GLU A 219 -20.24 -11.47 9.50
#